data_AF-A0A2V7WYA0-F1
#
_entry.id   AF-A0A2V7WYA0-F1
#
_cell.length_a   1.000
_cell.length_b   1.000
_cell.length_c   1.000
_cell.angle_alpha   90.00
_cell.angle_beta   90.00
_cell.angle_gamma   90.00
#
_symmetry.space_group_name_H-M   'P 1'
#
loop_
_entity.id
_entity.type
_entity.pdbx_description
1 polymer ?
#
loop_
_entity_poly.entity_id
_entity_poly.type
_entity_poly.pdbx_seq_one_letter_code
_entity_poly.pdbx_strand_id
1 'polypeptide(L)'
;MGLIDEAIAEFQLAAKDEGRLLECASMLGICFLEKGMPKLAMKWFEKGLKAPGRTEEEYAALRYDLATAHEAAGDVDRALALFSDLYGQDANFRDVATKVRDLRAMVQG
;
A
#
# COMPACT_ATOMS: atom_id res chain seq x y z
N MET A 1 18.05 -11.98 9.65
CA MET A 1 18.73 -11.91 8.33
C MET A 1 18.68 -10.47 7.86
N GLY A 2 19.82 -9.85 7.54
CA GLY A 2 19.95 -8.42 7.23
C GLY A 2 19.50 -7.98 5.83
N LEU A 3 19.06 -8.93 4.99
CA LEU A 3 18.69 -8.67 3.60
C LEU A 3 17.56 -7.65 3.43
N ILE A 4 16.59 -7.61 4.37
CA ILE A 4 15.50 -6.63 4.33
C ILE A 4 16.00 -5.23 4.66
N ASP A 5 16.94 -5.09 5.60
CA ASP A 5 17.52 -3.79 5.95
C ASP A 5 18.38 -3.23 4.80
N GLU A 6 19.14 -4.09 4.14
CA GLU A 6 19.91 -3.73 2.94
C GLU A 6 18.98 -3.33 1.79
N ALA A 7 17.91 -4.10 1.53
CA ALA A 7 16.92 -3.77 0.52
C ALA A 7 16.25 -2.41 0.79
N ILE A 8 15.91 -2.13 2.06
CA ILE A 8 15.36 -0.84 2.45
C ILE A 8 16.35 0.29 2.13
N ALA A 9 17.63 0.13 2.43
CA ALA A 9 18.64 1.16 2.15
C ALA A 9 18.77 1.42 0.64
N GLU A 10 18.83 0.36 -0.17
CA GLU A 10 18.94 0.46 -1.63
C GLU A 10 17.70 1.11 -2.26
N PHE A 11 16.50 0.71 -1.85
CA PHE A 11 15.27 1.32 -2.36
C PHE A 11 15.12 2.77 -1.89
N GLN A 12 15.55 3.12 -0.69
CA GLN A 12 15.58 4.52 -0.24
C GLN A 12 16.50 5.39 -1.08
N LEU A 13 17.64 4.85 -1.51
CA LEU A 13 18.57 5.52 -2.41
C LEU A 13 17.95 5.68 -3.80
N ALA A 14 17.36 4.62 -4.36
CA ALA A 14 16.71 4.63 -5.67
C ALA A 14 15.48 5.55 -5.71
N ALA A 15 14.73 5.67 -4.61
CA ALA A 15 13.56 6.54 -4.49
C ALA A 15 13.88 8.05 -4.54
N LYS A 16 15.16 8.43 -4.64
CA LYS A 16 15.57 9.81 -4.94
C LYS A 16 15.34 10.17 -6.41
N ASP A 17 15.24 9.18 -7.29
CA ASP A 17 14.79 9.36 -8.65
C ASP A 17 13.26 9.41 -8.69
N GLU A 18 12.69 10.55 -9.08
CA GLU A 18 11.24 10.75 -9.19
C GLU A 18 10.61 9.74 -10.16
N GLY A 19 11.34 9.35 -11.21
CA GLY A 19 10.96 8.32 -12.17
C GLY A 19 10.97 6.90 -11.61
N ARG A 20 11.41 6.70 -10.36
CA ARG A 20 11.37 5.40 -9.66
C ARG A 20 10.60 5.46 -8.36
N LEU A 21 10.03 6.61 -8.02
CA LEU A 21 9.47 6.83 -6.70
C LEU A 21 8.30 5.88 -6.40
N LEU A 22 7.39 5.65 -7.36
CA LEU A 22 6.23 4.77 -7.16
C LEU A 22 6.64 3.32 -6.90
N GLU A 23 7.48 2.78 -7.78
CA GLU A 23 7.99 1.40 -7.72
C GLU A 23 8.85 1.17 -6.47
N CYS A 24 9.73 2.12 -6.12
CA CYS A 24 10.51 2.05 -4.88
C CYS A 24 9.62 2.17 -3.63
N ALA A 25 8.59 3.03 -3.65
CA ALA A 25 7.64 3.17 -2.56
C ALA A 25 6.86 1.87 -2.31
N SER A 26 6.44 1.18 -3.37
CA SER A 26 5.78 -0.12 -3.26
C SER A 26 6.70 -1.14 -2.55
N MET A 27 7.94 -1.27 -3.02
CA MET A 27 8.91 -2.21 -2.41
C MET A 27 9.27 -1.85 -0.97
N LEU A 28 9.50 -0.57 -0.67
CA LEU A 28 9.77 -0.11 0.68
C LEU A 28 8.61 -0.41 1.63
N GLY A 29 7.37 -0.18 1.18
CA GLY A 29 6.20 -0.48 1.98
C GLY A 29 6.08 -1.96 2.30
N ILE A 30 6.33 -2.85 1.33
CA ILE A 30 6.36 -4.30 1.56
C ILE A 30 7.43 -4.67 2.60
N CYS A 31 8.66 -4.19 2.44
CA CYS A 31 9.74 -4.45 3.39
C CYS A 31 9.37 -3.98 4.81
N PHE A 32 8.73 -2.81 4.96
CA PHE A 32 8.30 -2.33 6.26
C PHE A 32 7.13 -3.14 6.84
N LEU A 33 6.21 -3.64 6.02
CA LEU A 33 5.17 -4.56 6.47
C LEU A 33 5.76 -5.87 6.99
N GLU A 34 6.73 -6.46 6.28
CA GLU A 34 7.44 -7.67 6.74
C GLU A 34 8.17 -7.46 8.07
N LYS A 35 8.65 -6.24 8.32
CA LYS A 35 9.25 -5.86 9.61
C LYS A 35 8.24 -5.53 10.71
N GLY A 36 6.94 -5.63 10.46
CA GLY A 36 5.90 -5.26 11.42
C GLY A 36 5.83 -3.75 11.67
N MET A 37 6.20 -2.93 10.68
CA MET A 37 6.22 -1.47 10.73
C MET A 37 5.19 -0.84 9.78
N PRO A 38 3.88 -1.14 9.90
CA PRO A 38 2.87 -0.73 8.92
C PRO A 38 2.74 0.80 8.78
N LYS A 39 2.94 1.55 9.87
CA LYS A 39 2.92 3.03 9.82
C LYS A 39 4.01 3.62 8.94
N LEU A 40 5.17 2.95 8.84
CA LEU A 40 6.25 3.39 7.97
C LEU A 40 5.99 3.00 6.52
N ALA A 41 5.35 1.83 6.30
CA ALA A 41 4.88 1.43 4.99
C ALA A 41 3.88 2.44 4.41
N MET A 42 2.88 2.86 5.20
CA MET A 42 1.90 3.89 4.80
C MET A 42 2.57 5.15 4.28
N LYS A 43 3.55 5.68 5.02
CA LYS A 43 4.27 6.91 4.61
C LYS A 43 4.94 6.76 3.24
N TRP A 44 5.48 5.58 2.94
CA TRP A 44 6.10 5.33 1.64
C TRP A 44 5.04 5.20 0.54
N PHE A 45 3.97 4.45 0.77
CA PHE A 45 2.86 4.37 -0.19
C PHE A 45 2.25 5.75 -0.48
N GLU A 46 1.96 6.56 0.55
CA GLU A 46 1.47 7.94 0.38
C GLU A 46 2.45 8.83 -0.39
N LYS A 47 3.76 8.59 -0.24
CA LYS A 47 4.78 9.31 -1.01
C LYS A 47 4.78 8.85 -2.48
N GLY A 48 4.68 7.55 -2.74
CA GLY A 48 4.58 6.98 -4.08
C GLY A 48 3.35 7.45 -4.85
N LEU A 49 2.21 7.64 -4.16
CA LEU A 49 0.98 8.18 -4.75
C LEU A 49 1.11 9.64 -5.23
N LYS A 50 2.19 10.34 -4.86
CA LYS A 50 2.49 11.70 -5.34
C LYS A 50 3.44 11.69 -6.55
N ALA A 51 3.94 10.53 -6.97
CA ALA A 51 4.88 10.41 -8.09
C ALA A 51 4.14 10.72 -9.41
N PRO A 52 4.56 11.72 -10.20
CA PRO A 52 3.85 12.08 -11.42
C PRO A 52 4.07 11.08 -12.56
N GLY A 53 3.20 11.12 -13.57
CA GLY A 53 3.40 10.39 -14.83
C GLY A 53 3.19 8.88 -14.75
N ARG A 54 2.44 8.40 -13.76
CA ARG A 54 2.07 6.98 -13.59
C ARG A 54 0.69 6.69 -14.14
N THR A 55 0.47 5.42 -14.44
CA THR A 55 -0.83 4.92 -14.88
C THR A 55 -1.81 4.80 -13.70
N GLU A 56 -3.10 4.86 -13.98
CA GLU A 56 -4.13 4.63 -12.96
C GLU A 56 -4.04 3.22 -12.36
N GLU A 57 -3.60 2.22 -13.13
CA GLU A 57 -3.39 0.86 -12.64
C GLU A 57 -2.25 0.79 -11.60
N GLU A 58 -1.13 1.48 -11.85
CA GLU A 58 -0.03 1.59 -10.88
C GLU A 58 -0.48 2.30 -9.59
N TYR A 59 -1.26 3.37 -9.70
CA TYR A 59 -1.81 4.04 -8.53
C TYR A 59 -2.83 3.17 -7.79
N ALA A 60 -3.69 2.44 -8.49
CA ALA A 60 -4.65 1.51 -7.89
C ALA A 60 -3.93 0.40 -7.11
N ALA A 61 -2.85 -0.16 -7.67
CA ALA A 61 -2.00 -1.12 -6.97
C ALA A 61 -1.40 -0.52 -5.70
N LEU A 62 -0.89 0.71 -5.75
CA LEU A 62 -0.30 1.35 -4.57
C LEU A 62 -1.34 1.74 -3.51
N ARG A 63 -2.55 2.13 -3.92
CA ARG A 63 -3.69 2.36 -3.00
C ARG A 63 -4.12 1.07 -2.31
N TYR A 64 -4.08 -0.06 -3.01
CA TYR A 64 -4.37 -1.37 -2.44
C TYR A 64 -3.33 -1.72 -1.36
N ASP A 65 -2.05 -1.48 -1.65
CA ASP A 65 -0.97 -1.74 -0.70
C ASP A 65 -1.09 -0.82 0.54
N LEU A 66 -1.50 0.44 0.35
CA LEU A 66 -1.82 1.36 1.44
C LEU A 66 -2.99 0.86 2.30
N ALA A 67 -4.07 0.39 1.68
CA ALA A 67 -5.21 -0.19 2.39
C ALA A 67 -4.80 -1.42 3.22
N THR A 68 -3.96 -2.27 2.65
CA THR A 68 -3.37 -3.43 3.33
C THR A 68 -2.51 -3.00 4.53
N ALA A 69 -1.77 -1.90 4.44
CA ALA A 69 -1.03 -1.38 5.59
C ALA A 69 -1.95 -0.85 6.70
N HIS A 70 -3.07 -0.21 6.36
CA HIS A 70 -4.09 0.20 7.34
C HIS A 70 -4.71 -1.02 8.04
N GLU A 71 -5.06 -2.06 7.28
CA GLU A 71 -5.54 -3.32 7.83
C GLU A 71 -4.51 -3.93 8.81
N ALA A 72 -3.23 -4.00 8.41
CA ALA A 72 -2.15 -4.51 9.26
C ALA A 72 -1.88 -3.65 10.51
N ALA A 73 -2.20 -2.36 10.46
CA ALA A 73 -2.11 -1.46 11.62
C ALA A 73 -3.34 -1.53 12.55
N GLY A 74 -4.38 -2.30 12.18
CA GLY A 74 -5.66 -2.35 12.89
C GLY A 74 -6.57 -1.16 12.61
N ASP A 75 -6.25 -0.32 11.64
CA ASP A 75 -7.05 0.84 11.22
C ASP A 75 -8.09 0.39 10.18
N VAL A 76 -9.03 -0.42 10.64
CA VAL A 76 -10.03 -1.12 9.82
C VAL A 76 -10.90 -0.14 9.04
N ASP A 77 -11.30 0.99 9.64
CA ASP A 77 -12.11 2.01 8.98
C ASP A 77 -11.41 2.61 7.76
N ARG A 78 -10.12 2.96 7.88
CA ARG A 78 -9.33 3.50 6.76
C ARG A 78 -9.08 2.45 5.69
N ALA A 79 -8.77 1.21 6.09
CA ALA A 79 -8.60 0.11 5.16
C ALA A 79 -9.87 -0.12 4.34
N LEU A 80 -11.02 -0.18 5.01
CA LEU A 80 -12.31 -0.37 4.37
C LEU A 80 -12.65 0.76 3.39
N ALA A 81 -12.36 2.02 3.75
CA ALA A 81 -12.61 3.16 2.88
C ALA A 81 -11.80 3.07 1.57
N LEU A 82 -10.50 2.75 1.68
CA LEU A 82 -9.62 2.61 0.51
C LEU A 82 -10.00 1.40 -0.36
N PHE A 83 -10.26 0.24 0.24
CA PHE A 83 -10.71 -0.92 -0.54
C PHE A 83 -12.08 -0.69 -1.19
N SER A 84 -12.99 0.05 -0.55
CA SER A 84 -14.29 0.39 -1.13
C SER A 84 -14.17 1.34 -2.32
N ASP A 85 -13.24 2.30 -2.26
CA ASP A 85 -12.93 3.18 -3.40
C ASP A 85 -12.40 2.39 -4.59
N LEU A 86 -11.45 1.48 -4.36
CA LEU A 86 -10.92 0.58 -5.39
C LEU A 86 -12.00 -0.34 -5.97
N TYR A 87 -12.85 -0.93 -5.12
CA TYR A 87 -13.97 -1.75 -5.56
C TYR A 87 -14.96 -0.96 -6.43
N GLY A 88 -15.20 0.31 -6.10
CA GLY A 88 -16.05 1.19 -6.90
C GLY A 88 -15.48 1.53 -8.27
N GLN A 89 -14.15 1.52 -8.42
CA GLN A 89 -13.45 1.74 -9.68
C GLN A 89 -13.39 0.46 -10.53
N ASP A 90 -12.98 -0.65 -9.93
CA ASP A 90 -12.96 -1.97 -10.55
C ASP A 90 -13.19 -3.07 -9.50
N ALA A 91 -14.38 -3.67 -9.52
CA ALA A 91 -14.77 -4.72 -8.60
C ALA A 91 -13.96 -6.02 -8.77
N ASN A 92 -13.29 -6.22 -9.92
CA ASN A 92 -12.45 -7.37 -10.21
C ASN A 92 -10.96 -7.11 -9.94
N PHE A 93 -10.61 -5.92 -9.43
CA PHE A 93 -9.23 -5.58 -9.13
C PHE A 93 -8.71 -6.42 -7.96
N ARG A 94 -7.87 -7.42 -8.25
CA ARG A 94 -7.35 -8.37 -7.25
C ARG A 94 -8.50 -9.01 -6.45
N ASP A 95 -8.45 -8.95 -5.11
CA ASP A 95 -9.43 -9.50 -4.17
C ASP A 95 -10.22 -8.41 -3.43
N VAL A 96 -10.32 -7.19 -3.97
CA VAL A 96 -10.98 -6.04 -3.31
C VAL A 96 -12.42 -6.33 -2.88
N ALA A 97 -13.18 -7.09 -3.67
CA ALA A 97 -14.53 -7.52 -3.32
C ALA A 97 -14.58 -8.31 -2.00
N THR A 98 -13.63 -9.24 -1.83
CA THR A 98 -13.49 -10.05 -0.62
C THR A 98 -13.05 -9.18 0.55
N LYS A 99 -12.04 -8.32 0.36
CA LYS A 99 -11.53 -7.40 1.38
C LYS A 99 -12.62 -6.48 1.94
N VAL A 100 -13.42 -5.87 1.08
CA VAL A 100 -14.53 -4.98 1.49
C VAL A 100 -15.55 -5.75 2.33
N ARG A 101 -15.94 -6.95 1.89
CA ARG A 101 -16.92 -7.77 2.62
C ARG A 101 -16.42 -8.14 4.01
N ASP A 102 -15.18 -8.61 4.10
CA ASP A 102 -14.61 -9.12 5.34
C ASP A 102 -14.38 -7.98 6.34
N LEU A 103 -13.85 -6.83 5.90
CA LEU A 103 -13.66 -5.65 6.76
C LEU A 103 -14.99 -5.04 7.20
N ARG A 104 -16.03 -5.01 6.34
CA ARG A 104 -17.38 -4.57 6.76
C ARG A 104 -17.95 -5.41 7.88
N ALA A 105 -17.69 -6.71 7.88
CA ALA A 105 -18.14 -7.59 8.96
C ALA A 105 -17.43 -7.27 10.29
N MET A 106 -16.16 -6.84 10.24
CA MET A 106 -15.39 -6.45 11.43
C MET A 106 -15.85 -5.12 12.04
N VAL A 107 -16.28 -4.14 11.24
CA VAL A 107 -16.73 -2.83 11.75
C VAL A 107 -18.16 -2.87 12.33
N GLN A 108 -18.97 -3.84 11.89
CA GLN A 108 -20.38 -3.97 12.29
C GLN A 108 -20.60 -4.96 13.46
N GLY A 109 -19.57 -5.68 13.88
CA GLY A 109 -19.62 -6.64 15.00
C GLY A 109 -19.08 -6.05 16.29
#